data_AF-A0A940W127-F1
#
_entry.id   AF-A0A940W127-F1
#
_cell.length_a   1.000
_cell.length_b   1.000
_cell.length_c   1.000
_cell.angle_alpha   90.00
_cell.angle_beta   90.00
_cell.angle_gamma   90.00
#
_symmetry.space_group_name_H-M   'P 1'
#
loop_
_entity.id
_entity.type
_entity.pdbx_description
1 polymer ?
#
loop_
_entity_poly.entity_id
_entity_poly.type
_entity_poly.pdbx_seq_one_letter_code
_entity_poly.pdbx_strand_id
1 'polypeptide(L)'
;PEVVLCNDPQALFFGDQYVNHPDHRAAGQAALDAVFPCAEMRLLWPDAGRPHKVHAVYVSSTHSPNTWIDVTGTIGAKLTALKTHRSQLGERDLSPRIRGWALDEASRAPARRTGGKGRARRPEYAEAFRVMRLLREDVPPES
;
A
#
# COMPACT_ATOMS: atom_id res chain seq x y z
N PRO A 1 6.43 -14.68 0.88
CA PRO A 1 5.16 -13.98 0.53
C PRO A 1 5.25 -13.42 -0.90
N GLU A 2 4.16 -13.42 -1.66
CA GLU A 2 4.17 -12.85 -3.02
C GLU A 2 4.23 -11.32 -2.99
N VAL A 3 3.53 -10.68 -2.05
CA VAL A 3 3.46 -9.23 -1.90
C VAL A 3 3.78 -8.83 -0.47
N VAL A 4 4.48 -7.70 -0.32
CA VAL A 4 4.70 -7.04 0.97
C VAL A 4 4.09 -5.63 0.95
N LEU A 5 3.39 -5.27 2.02
CA LEU A 5 2.83 -3.93 2.23
C LEU A 5 3.61 -3.22 3.32
N CYS A 6 3.97 -1.95 3.11
CA CYS A 6 4.67 -1.14 4.10
C CYS A 6 4.36 0.36 3.93
N ASN A 7 4.80 1.20 4.86
CA ASN A 7 4.73 2.66 4.72
C ASN A 7 5.92 3.21 3.95
N ASP A 8 5.76 4.38 3.33
CA ASP A 8 6.83 5.11 2.67
C ASP A 8 7.86 5.64 3.68
N PRO A 9 9.13 5.15 3.66
CA PRO A 9 10.16 5.65 4.56
C PRO A 9 10.62 7.08 4.24
N GLN A 10 10.29 7.60 3.05
CA GLN A 10 10.69 8.94 2.61
C GLN A 10 9.66 10.01 2.99
N ALA A 11 8.45 9.64 3.42
CA ALA A 11 7.40 10.58 3.79
C ALA A 11 7.67 11.19 5.17
N LEU A 12 8.44 12.29 5.22
CA LEU A 12 8.76 12.99 6.47
C LEU A 12 7.68 14.00 6.88
N PHE A 13 7.10 14.71 5.93
CA PHE A 13 6.09 15.76 6.16
C PHE A 13 4.85 15.51 5.31
N PHE A 14 3.67 15.55 5.91
CA PHE A 14 2.40 15.57 5.19
C PHE A 14 1.84 16.98 5.18
N GLY A 15 2.27 17.75 4.18
CA GLY A 15 2.04 19.20 4.14
C GLY A 15 2.64 19.89 5.36
N ASP A 16 2.07 21.05 5.71
CA ASP A 16 2.48 21.82 6.89
C ASP A 16 1.72 21.39 8.17
N GLN A 17 0.94 20.30 8.09
CA GLN A 17 0.02 19.90 9.16
C GLN A 17 0.54 18.74 10.02
N TYR A 18 1.49 17.94 9.52
CA TYR A 18 1.90 16.73 10.23
C TYR A 18 3.33 16.29 9.88
N VAL A 19 4.17 16.15 10.91
CA VAL A 19 5.45 15.46 10.83
C VAL A 19 5.22 13.98 11.07
N ASN A 20 5.66 13.13 10.15
CA ASN A 20 5.42 11.69 10.24
C ASN A 20 6.17 11.07 11.43
N HIS A 21 5.57 10.04 12.04
CA HIS A 21 6.18 9.34 13.15
C HIS A 21 7.46 8.61 12.69
N PRO A 22 8.58 8.70 13.44
CA PRO A 22 9.82 7.99 13.08
C PRO A 22 9.61 6.48 12.92
N ASP A 23 8.82 5.86 13.79
CA ASP A 23 8.54 4.41 13.72
C ASP A 23 7.89 3.98 12.40
N HIS A 24 7.02 4.80 11.82
CA HIS A 24 6.42 4.49 10.51
C HIS A 24 7.49 4.41 9.42
N ARG A 25 8.44 5.35 9.44
CA ARG A 25 9.53 5.40 8.47
C ARG A 25 10.53 4.28 8.71
N ALA A 26 10.91 4.02 9.96
CA ALA A 26 11.83 2.94 10.32
C ALA A 26 11.26 1.57 9.94
N ALA A 27 9.97 1.31 10.21
CA ALA A 27 9.31 0.08 9.83
C ALA A 27 9.21 -0.07 8.29
N GLY A 28 8.91 1.03 7.58
CA GLY A 28 8.92 1.05 6.12
C GLY A 28 10.28 0.69 5.53
N GLN A 29 11.34 1.31 6.05
CA GLN A 29 12.72 1.07 5.62
C GLN A 29 13.12 -0.38 5.88
N ALA A 30 12.91 -0.87 7.11
CA ALA A 30 13.23 -2.25 7.48
C ALA A 30 12.49 -3.28 6.62
N ALA A 31 11.21 -3.03 6.29
CA ALA A 31 10.45 -3.90 5.40
C ALA A 31 11.01 -3.93 3.98
N LEU A 32 11.36 -2.77 3.41
CA LEU A 32 11.93 -2.69 2.07
C LEU A 32 13.32 -3.33 1.99
N ASP A 33 14.17 -3.09 2.97
CA ASP A 33 15.50 -3.71 3.05
C ASP A 33 15.37 -5.23 3.18
N ALA A 34 14.47 -5.72 4.06
CA ALA A 34 14.19 -7.14 4.22
C ALA A 34 13.69 -7.79 2.92
N VAL A 35 12.93 -7.06 2.10
CA VAL A 35 12.48 -7.54 0.79
C VAL A 35 13.62 -7.60 -0.21
N PHE A 36 14.32 -6.48 -0.43
CA PHE A 36 15.38 -6.39 -1.44
C PHE A 36 16.60 -5.64 -0.89
N PRO A 37 17.80 -6.25 -0.97
CA PRO A 37 18.09 -7.55 -1.59
C PRO A 37 17.90 -8.75 -0.64
N CYS A 38 17.47 -8.51 0.60
CA CYS A 38 17.77 -9.41 1.71
C CYS A 38 17.12 -10.79 1.63
N ALA A 39 15.82 -10.86 1.34
CA ALA A 39 15.10 -12.13 1.22
C ALA A 39 15.63 -13.02 0.07
N GLU A 40 16.33 -12.45 -0.90
CA GLU A 40 16.83 -13.16 -2.08
C GLU A 40 18.29 -13.61 -1.94
N MET A 41 19.02 -13.12 -0.95
CA MET A 41 20.45 -13.33 -0.81
C MET A 41 20.79 -14.32 0.30
N ARG A 42 21.00 -15.59 -0.08
CA ARG A 42 21.42 -16.64 0.87
C ARG A 42 22.71 -16.31 1.62
N LEU A 43 23.64 -15.59 0.98
CA LEU A 43 24.93 -15.24 1.60
C LEU A 43 24.78 -14.28 2.78
N LEU A 44 23.72 -13.46 2.80
CA LEU A 44 23.51 -12.47 3.84
C LEU A 44 22.86 -13.08 5.09
N TRP A 45 22.02 -14.11 4.90
CA TRP A 45 21.44 -14.91 6.00
C TRP A 45 21.38 -16.40 5.67
N PRO A 46 22.51 -17.13 5.80
CA PRO A 46 22.59 -18.55 5.43
C PRO A 46 21.67 -19.45 6.27
N ASP A 47 21.39 -19.05 7.52
CA ASP A 47 20.59 -19.81 8.49
C ASP A 47 19.10 -19.43 8.49
N ALA A 48 18.69 -18.39 7.74
CA ALA A 48 17.30 -17.92 7.68
C ALA A 48 16.40 -18.73 6.74
N GLY A 49 16.89 -19.85 6.21
CA GLY A 49 16.15 -20.74 5.31
C GLY A 49 16.42 -20.48 3.83
N ARG A 50 15.47 -20.89 2.98
CA ARG A 50 15.60 -20.76 1.52
C ARG A 50 15.37 -19.31 1.10
N PRO A 51 16.16 -18.78 0.14
CA PRO A 51 15.88 -17.50 -0.49
C PRO A 51 14.45 -17.46 -1.04
N HIS A 52 13.82 -16.30 -0.90
CA HIS A 52 12.46 -16.06 -1.33
C HIS A 52 12.38 -14.78 -2.17
N LYS A 53 11.89 -14.91 -3.40
CA LYS A 53 11.65 -13.76 -4.29
C LYS A 53 10.28 -13.18 -4.00
N VAL A 54 10.23 -11.97 -3.44
CA VAL A 54 8.98 -11.20 -3.34
C VAL A 54 8.62 -10.67 -4.73
N HIS A 55 7.36 -10.75 -5.14
CA HIS A 55 6.92 -10.38 -6.48
C HIS A 55 6.64 -8.88 -6.59
N ALA A 56 6.10 -8.25 -5.55
CA ALA A 56 5.86 -6.82 -5.53
C ALA A 56 5.85 -6.23 -4.10
N VAL A 57 6.15 -4.93 -4.02
CA VAL A 57 5.95 -4.13 -2.81
C VAL A 57 4.88 -3.06 -3.06
N TYR A 58 4.02 -2.87 -2.06
CA TYR A 58 2.94 -1.90 -2.06
C TYR A 58 3.20 -0.92 -0.92
N VAL A 59 3.62 0.30 -1.28
CA VAL A 59 4.03 1.31 -0.33
C VAL A 59 2.90 2.31 -0.12
N SER A 60 2.31 2.33 1.07
CA SER A 60 1.25 3.25 1.49
C SER A 60 1.82 4.57 2.04
N SER A 61 0.94 5.55 2.29
CA SER A 61 1.32 6.83 2.91
C SER A 61 2.40 7.59 2.14
N THR A 62 2.37 7.50 0.81
CA THR A 62 3.39 8.04 -0.10
C THR A 62 2.90 9.31 -0.80
N HIS A 63 3.82 10.21 -1.13
CA HIS A 63 3.54 11.39 -1.97
C HIS A 63 3.45 11.06 -3.48
N SER A 64 3.88 9.85 -3.87
CA SER A 64 3.98 9.47 -5.29
C SER A 64 3.20 8.18 -5.62
N PRO A 65 1.91 8.07 -5.25
CA PRO A 65 1.13 6.87 -5.57
C PRO A 65 1.05 6.66 -7.09
N ASN A 66 1.08 5.40 -7.50
CA ASN A 66 0.94 5.01 -8.92
C ASN A 66 -0.17 3.97 -9.14
N THR A 67 -0.78 3.47 -8.06
CA THR A 67 -1.80 2.42 -8.06
C THR A 67 -2.89 2.81 -7.07
N TRP A 68 -4.15 2.69 -7.49
CA TRP A 68 -5.33 2.90 -6.65
C TRP A 68 -6.18 1.64 -6.67
N ILE A 69 -6.53 1.16 -5.48
CA ILE A 69 -7.36 -0.02 -5.27
C ILE A 69 -8.76 0.43 -4.90
N ASP A 70 -9.76 -0.05 -5.64
CA ASP A 70 -11.17 0.19 -5.34
C ASP A 70 -11.54 -0.55 -4.05
N VAL A 71 -11.90 0.21 -3.03
CA VAL A 71 -12.36 -0.31 -1.73
C VAL A 71 -13.82 0.03 -1.47
N THR A 72 -14.58 0.40 -2.50
CA THR A 72 -15.98 0.83 -2.37
C THR A 72 -16.84 -0.25 -1.70
N GLY A 73 -16.69 -1.50 -2.12
CA GLY A 73 -17.41 -2.63 -1.54
C GLY A 73 -16.88 -3.08 -0.16
N THR A 74 -15.70 -2.62 0.26
CA THR A 74 -15.01 -3.12 1.46
C THR A 74 -14.74 -2.05 2.53
N ILE A 75 -15.07 -0.78 2.25
CA ILE A 75 -14.85 0.34 3.19
C ILE A 75 -15.57 0.10 4.54
N GLY A 76 -16.74 -0.55 4.52
CA GLY A 76 -17.46 -0.93 5.74
C GLY A 76 -16.65 -1.88 6.63
N ALA A 77 -15.98 -2.88 6.04
CA ALA A 77 -15.15 -3.82 6.77
C ALA A 77 -13.92 -3.12 7.40
N LYS A 78 -13.30 -2.18 6.68
CA LYS A 78 -12.21 -1.34 7.20
C LYS A 78 -12.65 -0.56 8.44
N LEU A 79 -13.83 0.06 8.39
CA LEU A 79 -14.36 0.84 9.52
C LEU A 79 -14.69 -0.05 10.73
N THR A 80 -15.27 -1.22 10.50
CA THR A 80 -15.52 -2.20 11.57
C THR A 80 -14.22 -2.69 12.21
N ALA A 81 -13.22 -3.03 11.39
CA ALA A 81 -11.90 -3.43 11.87
C ALA A 81 -11.23 -2.30 12.68
N LEU A 82 -11.29 -1.06 12.20
CA LEU A 82 -10.72 0.09 12.91
C LEU A 82 -11.34 0.27 14.30
N LYS A 83 -12.66 0.09 14.43
CA LYS A 83 -13.38 0.23 15.71
C LYS A 83 -13.00 -0.81 16.77
N THR A 84 -12.32 -1.90 16.41
CA THR A 84 -11.87 -2.89 17.41
C THR A 84 -10.68 -2.39 18.24
N HIS A 85 -9.95 -1.37 17.78
CA HIS A 85 -8.80 -0.77 18.46
C HIS A 85 -9.21 0.19 19.59
N ARG A 86 -9.98 -0.32 20.56
CA ARG A 86 -10.61 0.48 21.63
C ARG A 86 -9.61 1.29 22.47
N SER A 87 -8.48 0.70 22.86
CA SER A 87 -7.45 1.42 23.63
C SER A 87 -6.81 2.59 22.86
N GLN A 88 -6.86 2.59 21.53
CA GLN A 88 -6.33 3.65 20.70
C GLN A 88 -7.39 4.71 20.43
N LEU A 89 -8.63 4.30 20.15
CA LEU A 89 -9.66 5.21 19.68
C LEU A 89 -10.57 5.74 20.79
N GLY A 90 -10.75 4.99 21.88
CA GLY A 90 -11.83 5.22 22.82
C GLY A 90 -13.17 5.21 22.10
N GLU A 91 -14.01 6.21 22.37
CA GLU A 91 -15.31 6.40 21.72
C GLU A 91 -15.25 7.24 20.43
N ARG A 92 -14.06 7.61 19.95
CA ARG A 92 -13.91 8.48 18.78
C ARG A 92 -14.34 7.76 17.50
N ASP A 93 -15.33 8.31 16.80
CA ASP A 93 -15.70 7.83 15.47
C ASP A 93 -14.84 8.48 14.38
N LEU A 94 -13.87 7.73 13.86
CA LEU A 94 -13.04 8.17 12.75
C LEU A 94 -13.68 7.89 11.38
N SER A 95 -14.87 7.30 11.32
CA SER A 95 -15.51 6.92 10.05
C SER A 95 -15.65 8.08 9.05
N PRO A 96 -16.04 9.30 9.45
CA PRO A 96 -16.11 10.42 8.52
C PRO A 96 -14.75 10.76 7.91
N ARG A 97 -13.68 10.74 8.73
CA ARG A 97 -12.31 11.05 8.29
C ARG A 97 -11.77 9.99 7.35
N ILE A 98 -11.95 8.70 7.68
CA ILE A 98 -11.50 7.58 6.83
C ILE A 98 -12.22 7.59 5.48
N ARG A 99 -13.54 7.85 5.47
CA ARG A 99 -14.29 8.00 4.21
C ARG A 99 -13.83 9.21 3.40
N GLY A 100 -13.59 10.35 4.05
CA GLY A 100 -13.05 11.55 3.41
C GLY A 100 -11.73 11.27 2.68
N TRP A 101 -10.77 10.64 3.37
CA TRP A 101 -9.50 10.26 2.74
C TRP A 101 -9.66 9.29 1.58
N ALA A 102 -10.54 8.29 1.71
CA ALA A 102 -10.76 7.33 0.64
C ALA A 102 -11.49 7.96 -0.57
N LEU A 103 -12.36 8.95 -0.34
CA LEU A 103 -12.97 9.78 -1.40
C LEU A 103 -11.91 10.65 -2.10
N ASP A 104 -11.03 11.29 -1.33
CA ASP A 104 -9.95 12.12 -1.87
C ASP A 104 -9.04 11.28 -2.78
N GLU A 105 -8.69 10.06 -2.36
CA GLU A 105 -7.91 9.16 -3.21
C GLU A 105 -8.71 8.66 -4.42
N ALA A 106 -10.00 8.38 -4.28
CA ALA A 106 -10.85 8.02 -5.42
C ALA A 106 -10.90 9.15 -6.47
N SER A 107 -10.90 10.42 -6.04
CA SER A 107 -10.85 11.58 -6.93
C SER A 107 -9.55 11.66 -7.75
N ARG A 108 -8.45 11.10 -7.22
CA ARG A 108 -7.13 11.03 -7.87
C ARG A 108 -6.96 9.75 -8.70
N ALA A 109 -7.70 8.69 -8.38
CA ALA A 109 -7.63 7.39 -9.04
C ALA A 109 -8.05 7.45 -10.53
N PRO A 110 -7.23 6.98 -11.49
CA PRO A 110 -7.61 7.00 -12.90
C PRO A 110 -8.91 6.21 -13.14
N ALA A 111 -9.77 6.71 -14.04
CA ALA A 111 -10.98 5.99 -14.42
C ALA A 111 -10.59 4.68 -15.12
N ARG A 112 -11.14 3.55 -14.67
CA ARG A 112 -10.85 2.22 -15.22
C ARG A 112 -12.12 1.59 -15.77
N ARG A 113 -11.96 0.67 -16.73
CA ARG A 113 -13.05 -0.17 -17.24
C ARG A 113 -13.00 -1.51 -16.51
N THR A 114 -14.09 -1.90 -15.89
CA THR A 114 -14.30 -3.24 -15.32
C THR A 114 -15.07 -4.08 -16.32
N GLY A 115 -14.42 -5.07 -16.94
CA GLY A 115 -15.04 -5.93 -17.97
C GLY A 115 -15.36 -5.20 -19.30
N GLY A 116 -15.44 -5.97 -20.40
CA GLY A 116 -15.62 -5.43 -21.75
C GLY A 116 -16.96 -4.69 -21.98
N LYS A 117 -16.90 -3.62 -22.80
CA LYS A 117 -17.99 -2.73 -23.28
C LYS A 117 -18.67 -1.75 -22.29
N GLY A 118 -18.22 -1.59 -21.04
CA GLY A 118 -18.73 -0.55 -20.11
C GLY A 118 -17.97 0.79 -20.16
N ARG A 119 -18.58 1.93 -19.80
CA ARG A 119 -17.87 3.24 -19.67
C ARG A 119 -16.88 3.17 -18.51
N ALA A 120 -15.70 3.77 -18.68
CA ALA A 120 -14.72 3.87 -17.58
C ALA A 120 -15.33 4.65 -16.41
N ARG A 121 -15.18 4.11 -15.20
CA ARG A 121 -15.69 4.72 -13.96
C ARG A 121 -14.56 4.80 -12.94
N ARG A 122 -14.65 5.79 -12.07
CA ARG A 122 -13.84 5.87 -10.86
C ARG A 122 -14.57 5.13 -9.74
N PRO A 123 -13.82 4.55 -8.78
CA PRO A 123 -14.42 4.03 -7.57
C PRO A 123 -15.05 5.17 -6.76
N GLU A 124 -15.95 4.84 -5.82
CA GLU A 124 -16.42 5.80 -4.83
C GLU A 124 -15.36 6.01 -3.74
N TYR A 125 -14.72 4.92 -3.31
CA TYR A 125 -13.64 4.93 -2.32
C TYR A 125 -12.41 4.19 -2.86
N ALA A 126 -11.22 4.77 -2.69
CA ALA A 126 -9.97 4.13 -3.09
C ALA A 126 -8.90 4.20 -1.99
N GLU A 127 -7.96 3.26 -2.04
CA GLU A 127 -6.68 3.33 -1.33
C GLU A 127 -5.53 3.39 -2.33
N ALA A 128 -4.55 4.25 -2.06
CA ALA A 128 -3.47 4.54 -2.97
C ALA A 128 -2.13 4.00 -2.48
N PHE A 129 -1.34 3.46 -3.42
CA PHE A 129 -0.03 2.86 -3.15
C PHE A 129 0.96 3.27 -4.24
N ARG A 130 2.23 3.40 -3.86
CA ARG A 130 3.36 3.28 -4.78
C ARG A 130 3.70 1.79 -4.88
N VAL A 131 3.41 1.20 -6.03
CA VAL A 131 3.68 -0.21 -6.30
C VAL A 131 4.95 -0.33 -7.14
N MET A 132 5.84 -1.21 -6.71
CA MET A 132 7.00 -1.67 -7.48
C MET A 132 6.91 -3.18 -7.66
N ARG A 133 6.90 -3.63 -8.92
CA ARG A 133 6.96 -5.05 -9.27
C ARG A 133 8.43 -5.47 -9.37
N LEU A 134 8.80 -6.46 -8.58
CA LEU A 134 10.16 -7.00 -8.46
C LEU A 134 10.34 -8.26 -9.30
N LEU A 135 9.26 -9.03 -9.47
CA LEU A 135 9.18 -10.08 -10.48
C LEU A 135 8.45 -9.51 -11.70
N ARG A 136 9.10 -9.50 -12.85
CA ARG A 136 8.45 -9.29 -14.15
C ARG A 136 8.20 -10.67 -14.72
N GLU A 137 6.97 -10.97 -15.12
CA GLU A 137 6.74 -12.14 -15.97
C GLU A 137 7.62 -11.96 -17.22
N ASP A 138 8.31 -13.03 -17.63
CA ASP A 138 9.30 -13.01 -18.70
C ASP A 138 8.77 -12.22 -19.91
N VAL A 139 9.48 -11.16 -20.29
CA VAL A 139 9.31 -10.59 -21.63
C VAL A 139 9.77 -11.69 -22.57
N PRO A 140 8.90 -12.26 -23.43
CA PRO A 140 9.35 -13.25 -24.40
C PRO A 140 10.49 -12.63 -25.23
N PRO A 141 11.57 -13.37 -25.54
CA PRO A 141 12.68 -12.82 -26.30
C PRO A 141 12.12 -12.24 -27.61
N GLU A 142 12.54 -11.02 -27.95
CA GLU A 142 12.18 -10.39 -29.22
C GLU A 142 12.50 -11.38 -30.36
N SER A 143 11.50 -11.63 -31.20
CA SER A 143 11.56 -12.54 -32.36
C SER A 143 12.49 -12.04 -33.44
#